data_AF-A0A358B4Y6-F1
#
_entry.id   AF-A0A358B4Y6-F1
#
_cell.length_a   1.000
_cell.length_b   1.000
_cell.length_c   1.000
_cell.angle_alpha   90.00
_cell.angle_beta   90.00
_cell.angle_gamma   90.00
#
_symmetry.space_group_name_H-M   'P 1'
#
loop_
_entity.id
_entity.type
_entity.pdbx_description
1 polymer ?
#
loop_
_entity_poly.entity_id
_entity_poly.type
_entity_poly.pdbx_seq_one_letter_code
_entity_poly.pdbx_strand_id
1 'polypeptide(L)'
;LFGAGKMFLPQVVKSARVMKQAVAVLLPYMDAEKAANGGVGRESAGKILMATVKGDVHDIGKNIVGVVLACNNYEIIDLGVMVPPQKILQVAREERVDAIGLSGLITPSLDEMAHMAAEMEREGFDIPLLIGGATTSKVHTAVKIAPRYGRGQAVYVLDASRAVGVVSQLLNPGQKAPYMAAIRAEYAEVADRHEKAELAKQRLPLAQARANAMKIDWAGYQAPAPQFTGTRVIEDWDLAEIARFIDWTPFFQTWELKGVFPRILEDAAQGEAARGLYAEAQEMLAQIIAEGWFRPRAVVGFWPANAVGDDIALFTGEDRTQPLATLHTLRQQVAKRDGRPNLALADFVAPEGQPDWVGGFVVTAGPEEAEIAKRFERANDDYAAIMVKALADRIAEAMAEMLHQRVRRDYWGYAPDEAFAPQELVAEPYRGIRPAPGYPAQPDHTEKLTLFRLLDAEAATGVRLTESMAMWPGSSVSGLYIGHPDSYYFGVAKVERDQVEDYARRKGMSVEEAERWLAPVLNYRAGAAAERRPAA
;
A
#
# COMPACT_ATOMS: atom_id res chain seq x y z
N LEU A 1 -30.28 -8.54 -0.06
CA LEU A 1 -30.18 -7.16 0.47
C LEU A 1 -28.90 -6.47 -0.01
N PHE A 2 -27.72 -7.07 0.22
CA PHE A 2 -26.43 -6.52 -0.19
C PHE A 2 -26.32 -6.26 -1.71
N GLY A 3 -26.58 -7.27 -2.56
CA GLY A 3 -26.56 -7.07 -4.02
C GLY A 3 -27.62 -6.11 -4.57
N ALA A 4 -28.64 -5.77 -3.78
CA ALA A 4 -29.67 -4.78 -4.14
C ALA A 4 -29.34 -3.37 -3.61
N GLY A 5 -28.15 -3.16 -3.03
CA GLY A 5 -27.72 -1.88 -2.47
C GLY A 5 -28.47 -1.43 -1.22
N LYS A 6 -29.17 -2.35 -0.54
CA LYS A 6 -29.96 -2.06 0.69
C LYS A 6 -29.24 -2.45 1.98
N MET A 7 -28.07 -3.06 1.85
CA MET A 7 -27.20 -3.44 2.96
C MET A 7 -25.76 -3.22 2.51
N PHE A 8 -24.92 -2.74 3.41
CA PHE A 8 -23.53 -2.38 3.12
C PHE A 8 -22.56 -3.25 3.92
N LEU A 9 -21.28 -3.17 3.57
CA LEU A 9 -20.26 -4.04 4.15
C LEU A 9 -20.24 -4.05 5.69
N PRO A 10 -20.35 -2.92 6.42
CA PRO A 10 -20.41 -2.94 7.88
C PRO A 10 -21.49 -3.87 8.44
N GLN A 11 -22.66 -3.86 7.82
CA GLN A 11 -23.80 -4.69 8.23
C GLN A 11 -23.59 -6.16 7.86
N VAL A 12 -22.94 -6.44 6.72
CA VAL A 12 -22.59 -7.81 6.30
C VAL A 12 -21.60 -8.43 7.29
N VAL A 13 -20.56 -7.71 7.68
CA VAL A 13 -19.57 -8.19 8.65
C VAL A 13 -20.21 -8.41 10.02
N LYS A 14 -21.12 -7.52 10.46
CA LYS A 14 -21.91 -7.76 11.70
C LYS A 14 -22.80 -9.00 11.61
N SER A 15 -23.42 -9.23 10.46
CA SER A 15 -24.24 -10.43 10.24
C SER A 15 -23.37 -11.69 10.29
N ALA A 16 -22.16 -11.63 9.74
CA ALA A 16 -21.17 -12.70 9.82
C ALA A 16 -20.77 -13.04 11.26
N ARG A 17 -20.58 -12.02 12.11
CA ARG A 17 -20.32 -12.21 13.55
C ARG A 17 -21.41 -13.04 14.22
N VAL A 18 -22.68 -12.67 14.02
CA VAL A 18 -23.81 -13.42 14.59
C VAL A 18 -23.83 -14.86 14.07
N MET A 19 -23.62 -15.06 12.76
CA MET A 19 -23.55 -16.39 12.15
C MET A 19 -22.41 -17.23 12.75
N LYS A 20 -21.19 -16.70 12.84
CA LYS A 20 -20.04 -17.43 13.41
C LYS A 20 -20.26 -17.80 14.87
N GLN A 21 -20.76 -16.87 15.68
CA GLN A 21 -21.06 -17.14 17.09
C GLN A 21 -22.14 -18.23 17.25
N ALA A 22 -23.20 -18.19 16.45
CA ALA A 22 -24.22 -19.24 16.45
C ALA A 22 -23.66 -20.60 16.00
N VAL A 23 -22.87 -20.63 14.93
CA VAL A 23 -22.20 -21.85 14.44
C VAL A 23 -21.25 -22.41 15.49
N ALA A 24 -20.48 -21.57 16.18
CA ALA A 24 -19.56 -22.01 17.24
C ALA A 24 -20.29 -22.71 18.38
N VAL A 25 -21.50 -22.24 18.73
CA VAL A 25 -22.37 -22.89 19.73
C VAL A 25 -22.95 -24.21 19.21
N LEU A 26 -23.34 -24.27 17.94
CA LEU A 26 -23.98 -25.45 17.34
C LEU A 26 -22.98 -26.54 16.94
N LEU A 27 -21.73 -26.20 16.66
CA LEU A 27 -20.72 -27.10 16.11
C LEU A 27 -20.56 -28.40 16.92
N PRO A 28 -20.46 -28.38 18.27
CA PRO A 28 -20.34 -29.61 19.05
C PRO A 28 -21.55 -30.55 18.90
N TYR A 29 -22.76 -29.98 18.73
CA TYR A 29 -24.00 -30.75 18.55
C TYR A 29 -24.09 -31.32 17.13
N MET A 30 -23.71 -30.52 16.12
CA MET A 30 -23.67 -30.96 14.73
C MET A 30 -22.65 -32.08 14.52
N ASP A 31 -21.47 -31.98 15.15
CA ASP A 31 -20.43 -33.02 15.07
C ASP A 31 -20.90 -34.31 15.76
N ALA A 32 -21.57 -34.21 16.91
CA ALA A 32 -22.15 -35.36 17.60
C ALA A 32 -23.27 -36.04 16.79
N GLU A 33 -24.16 -35.26 16.18
CA GLU A 33 -25.24 -35.77 15.32
C GLU A 33 -24.69 -36.45 14.07
N LYS A 34 -23.67 -35.86 13.42
CA LYS A 34 -23.03 -36.45 12.24
C LYS A 34 -22.26 -37.73 12.56
N ALA A 35 -21.55 -37.76 13.69
CA ALA A 35 -20.89 -38.96 14.18
C ALA A 35 -21.91 -40.08 14.44
N ALA A 36 -23.10 -39.75 14.96
CA ALA A 36 -24.18 -40.69 15.17
C ALA A 36 -24.82 -41.19 13.86
N ASN A 37 -24.88 -40.33 12.83
CA ASN A 37 -25.51 -40.63 11.53
C ASN A 37 -24.54 -41.14 10.45
N GLY A 38 -23.27 -41.40 10.79
CA GLY A 38 -22.26 -41.94 9.85
C GLY A 38 -21.85 -40.98 8.72
N GLY A 39 -22.15 -39.69 8.84
CA GLY A 39 -21.81 -38.67 7.84
C GLY A 39 -20.35 -38.20 7.96
N VAL A 40 -19.68 -37.99 6.84
CA VAL A 40 -18.30 -37.46 6.79
C VAL A 40 -18.33 -36.04 6.21
N GLY A 41 -17.86 -35.06 7.00
CA GLY A 41 -17.61 -33.69 6.53
C GLY A 41 -18.82 -32.74 6.53
N ARG A 42 -18.56 -31.47 6.18
CA ARG A 42 -19.55 -30.40 6.05
C ARG A 42 -19.75 -30.13 4.55
N GLU A 43 -20.99 -30.06 4.07
CA GLU A 43 -21.27 -29.61 2.71
C GLU A 43 -21.02 -28.09 2.64
N SER A 44 -19.87 -27.70 2.08
CA SER A 44 -19.53 -26.31 1.77
C SER A 44 -19.72 -26.04 0.28
N ALA A 45 -19.87 -24.77 -0.09
CA ALA A 45 -19.94 -24.34 -1.49
C ALA A 45 -18.57 -24.40 -2.22
N GLY A 46 -17.51 -24.73 -1.49
CA GLY A 46 -16.12 -24.78 -1.92
C GLY A 46 -15.18 -24.33 -0.81
N LYS A 47 -13.91 -24.73 -0.90
CA LYS A 47 -12.85 -24.38 0.03
C LYS A 47 -11.86 -23.44 -0.64
N ILE A 48 -11.56 -22.31 -0.01
CA ILE A 48 -10.74 -21.23 -0.58
C ILE A 48 -9.60 -20.94 0.37
N LEU A 49 -8.37 -20.99 -0.14
CA LEU A 49 -7.18 -20.55 0.59
C LEU A 49 -6.95 -19.08 0.32
N MET A 50 -6.75 -18.28 1.36
CA MET A 50 -6.42 -16.86 1.28
C MET A 50 -5.09 -16.58 1.95
N ALA A 51 -4.26 -15.74 1.33
CA ALA A 51 -2.98 -15.31 1.89
C ALA A 51 -2.62 -13.89 1.45
N THR A 52 -2.04 -13.11 2.35
CA THR A 52 -1.27 -11.92 1.97
C THR A 52 0.13 -12.40 1.57
N VAL A 53 0.57 -11.98 0.38
CA VAL A 53 1.79 -12.52 -0.25
C VAL A 53 3.05 -12.24 0.56
N LYS A 54 4.12 -12.97 0.23
CA LYS A 54 5.43 -12.87 0.87
C LYS A 54 5.91 -11.41 1.01
N GLY A 55 6.39 -11.08 2.20
CA GLY A 55 6.92 -9.76 2.54
C GLY A 55 5.89 -8.63 2.69
N ASP A 56 4.61 -8.87 2.46
CA ASP A 56 3.52 -7.91 2.69
C ASP A 56 2.77 -8.24 4.00
N VAL A 57 2.37 -7.21 4.74
CA VAL A 57 1.85 -7.34 6.12
C VAL A 57 0.39 -6.92 6.27
N HIS A 58 -0.20 -6.31 5.24
CA HIS A 58 -1.54 -5.73 5.36
C HIS A 58 -2.63 -6.73 4.98
N ASP A 59 -3.63 -6.87 5.84
CA ASP A 59 -4.65 -7.93 5.71
C ASP A 59 -6.10 -7.48 5.86
N ILE A 60 -6.37 -6.19 6.09
CA ILE A 60 -7.75 -5.70 6.31
C ILE A 60 -8.68 -6.10 5.15
N GLY A 61 -8.29 -5.82 3.90
CA GLY A 61 -9.05 -6.20 2.71
C GLY A 61 -9.20 -7.72 2.55
N LYS A 62 -8.15 -8.50 2.84
CA LYS A 62 -8.20 -9.96 2.82
C LYS A 62 -9.24 -10.49 3.81
N ASN A 63 -9.23 -9.98 5.04
CA ASN A 63 -10.12 -10.42 6.11
C ASN A 63 -11.58 -10.10 5.78
N ILE A 64 -11.83 -8.93 5.20
CA ILE A 64 -13.15 -8.56 4.67
C ILE A 64 -13.63 -9.57 3.61
N VAL A 65 -12.80 -9.87 2.61
CA VAL A 65 -13.15 -10.85 1.56
C VAL A 65 -13.41 -12.23 2.16
N GLY A 66 -12.58 -12.69 3.09
CA GLY A 66 -12.75 -13.97 3.78
C GLY A 66 -14.07 -14.04 4.54
N VAL A 67 -14.43 -12.99 5.29
CA VAL A 67 -15.72 -12.91 5.98
C VAL A 67 -16.90 -12.94 5.00
N VAL A 68 -16.83 -12.19 3.90
CA VAL A 68 -17.90 -12.14 2.89
C VAL A 68 -18.07 -13.49 2.19
N LEU A 69 -16.98 -14.19 1.86
CA LEU A 69 -17.04 -15.53 1.29
C LEU A 69 -17.59 -16.56 2.30
N ALA A 70 -17.17 -16.50 3.57
CA ALA A 70 -17.70 -17.37 4.62
C ALA A 70 -19.23 -17.22 4.81
N CYS A 71 -19.75 -15.99 4.69
CA CYS A 71 -21.19 -15.73 4.69
C CYS A 71 -21.95 -16.39 3.53
N ASN A 72 -21.25 -16.82 2.48
CA ASN A 72 -21.81 -17.51 1.32
C ASN A 72 -21.49 -19.02 1.34
N ASN A 73 -21.27 -19.59 2.53
CA ASN A 73 -21.03 -21.02 2.77
C ASN A 73 -19.72 -21.56 2.14
N TYR A 74 -18.75 -20.69 1.86
CA TYR A 74 -17.39 -21.12 1.52
C TYR A 74 -16.57 -21.39 2.77
N GLU A 75 -15.75 -22.43 2.75
CA GLU A 75 -14.74 -22.69 3.79
C GLU A 75 -13.49 -21.86 3.48
N ILE A 76 -13.03 -21.06 4.45
CA ILE A 76 -11.90 -20.14 4.26
C ILE A 76 -10.72 -20.60 5.10
N ILE A 77 -9.59 -20.84 4.44
CA ILE A 77 -8.30 -21.11 5.08
C ILE A 77 -7.45 -19.87 4.90
N ASP A 78 -7.31 -19.09 5.97
CA ASP A 78 -6.49 -17.89 5.98
C ASP A 78 -5.10 -18.22 6.52
N LEU A 79 -4.08 -18.10 5.67
CA LEU A 79 -2.67 -18.32 6.06
C LEU A 79 -2.02 -17.09 6.72
N GLY A 80 -2.75 -15.98 6.83
CA GLY A 80 -2.25 -14.73 7.38
C GLY A 80 -1.42 -13.93 6.38
N VAL A 81 -0.32 -13.37 6.86
CA VAL A 81 0.51 -12.40 6.13
C VAL A 81 1.95 -12.86 5.95
N MET A 82 2.66 -12.23 5.01
CA MET A 82 4.03 -12.59 4.64
C MET A 82 4.19 -14.08 4.26
N VAL A 83 3.20 -14.67 3.60
CA VAL A 83 3.17 -16.13 3.37
C VAL A 83 3.98 -16.51 2.13
N PRO A 84 5.00 -17.39 2.24
CA PRO A 84 5.78 -17.84 1.09
C PRO A 84 4.94 -18.65 0.09
N PRO A 85 5.21 -18.55 -1.23
CA PRO A 85 4.53 -19.33 -2.27
C PRO A 85 4.52 -20.84 -1.99
N GLN A 86 5.63 -21.39 -1.50
CA GLN A 86 5.76 -22.82 -1.21
C GLN A 86 4.78 -23.26 -0.13
N LYS A 87 4.55 -22.43 0.89
CA LYS A 87 3.59 -22.74 1.96
C LYS A 87 2.15 -22.66 1.43
N ILE A 88 1.85 -21.67 0.59
CA ILE A 88 0.55 -21.53 -0.08
C ILE A 88 0.24 -22.80 -0.89
N LEU A 89 1.15 -23.22 -1.76
CA LEU A 89 0.97 -24.42 -2.59
C LEU A 89 0.89 -25.71 -1.79
N GLN A 90 1.73 -25.84 -0.75
CA GLN A 90 1.71 -26.99 0.14
C GLN A 90 0.32 -27.13 0.78
N VAL A 91 -0.16 -26.09 1.46
CA VAL A 91 -1.46 -26.15 2.15
C VAL A 91 -2.60 -26.29 1.15
N ALA A 92 -2.53 -25.64 -0.01
CA ALA A 92 -3.54 -25.79 -1.06
C ALA A 92 -3.74 -27.25 -1.49
N ARG A 93 -2.64 -28.05 -1.55
CA ARG A 93 -2.70 -29.49 -1.86
C ARG A 93 -3.18 -30.32 -0.69
N GLU A 94 -2.63 -30.08 0.50
CA GLU A 94 -2.98 -30.81 1.73
C GLU A 94 -4.48 -30.68 2.01
N GLU A 95 -5.01 -29.48 1.84
CA GLU A 95 -6.39 -29.13 2.14
C GLU A 95 -7.35 -29.31 0.95
N ARG A 96 -6.81 -29.61 -0.24
CA ARG A 96 -7.55 -29.77 -1.50
C ARG A 96 -8.48 -28.59 -1.77
N VAL A 97 -7.91 -27.40 -1.79
CA VAL A 97 -8.68 -26.17 -1.98
C VAL A 97 -9.13 -26.01 -3.42
N ASP A 98 -10.31 -25.41 -3.61
CA ASP A 98 -10.93 -25.21 -4.91
C ASP A 98 -10.50 -23.89 -5.57
N ALA A 99 -9.95 -22.94 -4.81
CA ALA A 99 -9.36 -21.70 -5.31
C ALA A 99 -8.30 -21.15 -4.34
N ILE A 100 -7.36 -20.36 -4.87
CA ILE A 100 -6.39 -19.58 -4.09
C ILE A 100 -6.66 -18.10 -4.30
N GLY A 101 -6.71 -17.31 -3.22
CA GLY A 101 -6.80 -15.85 -3.25
C GLY A 101 -5.57 -15.19 -2.66
N LEU A 102 -4.99 -14.25 -3.39
CA LEU A 102 -3.82 -13.48 -2.97
C LEU A 102 -4.18 -12.01 -2.73
N SER A 103 -3.63 -11.46 -1.65
CA SER A 103 -3.73 -10.06 -1.27
C SER A 103 -2.35 -9.38 -1.27
N GLY A 104 -2.30 -8.11 -1.69
CA GLY A 104 -1.11 -7.27 -1.63
C GLY A 104 -1.44 -5.77 -1.60
N LEU A 105 -0.75 -5.02 -0.75
CA LEU A 105 -0.86 -3.57 -0.59
C LEU A 105 0.27 -2.82 -1.31
N ILE A 106 1.50 -3.35 -1.30
CA ILE A 106 2.67 -2.65 -1.84
C ILE A 106 3.05 -3.10 -3.25
N THR A 107 3.85 -2.32 -3.96
CA THR A 107 4.20 -2.64 -5.36
C THR A 107 5.06 -3.90 -5.53
N PRO A 108 5.99 -4.25 -4.61
CA PRO A 108 6.71 -5.54 -4.67
C PRO A 108 5.78 -6.77 -4.59
N SER A 109 4.61 -6.63 -3.97
CA SER A 109 3.62 -7.72 -3.85
C SER A 109 3.08 -8.18 -5.20
N LEU A 110 3.09 -7.30 -6.21
CA LEU A 110 2.67 -7.63 -7.56
C LEU A 110 3.60 -8.67 -8.22
N ASP A 111 4.90 -8.58 -7.98
CA ASP A 111 5.87 -9.55 -8.49
C ASP A 111 5.73 -10.90 -7.78
N GLU A 112 5.46 -10.90 -6.48
CA GLU A 112 5.16 -12.13 -5.74
C GLU A 112 3.90 -12.82 -6.27
N MET A 113 2.86 -12.07 -6.65
CA MET A 113 1.67 -12.63 -7.29
C MET A 113 1.96 -13.21 -8.68
N ALA A 114 2.79 -12.53 -9.48
CA ALA A 114 3.22 -13.03 -10.79
C ALA A 114 4.12 -14.27 -10.67
N HIS A 115 4.97 -14.32 -9.64
CA HIS A 115 5.77 -15.51 -9.31
C HIS A 115 4.86 -16.66 -8.87
N MET A 116 3.87 -16.40 -8.01
CA MET A 116 2.88 -17.40 -7.59
C MET A 116 2.13 -18.01 -8.79
N ALA A 117 1.68 -17.18 -9.74
CA ALA A 117 1.04 -17.68 -10.97
C ALA A 117 1.96 -18.63 -11.77
N ALA A 118 3.25 -18.29 -11.90
CA ALA A 118 4.22 -19.14 -12.58
C ALA A 118 4.50 -20.44 -11.81
N GLU A 119 4.56 -20.38 -10.48
CA GLU A 119 4.75 -21.57 -9.64
C GLU A 119 3.53 -22.49 -9.68
N MET A 120 2.31 -21.95 -9.66
CA MET A 120 1.08 -22.74 -9.86
C MET A 120 1.09 -23.49 -11.20
N GLU A 121 1.53 -22.85 -12.28
CA GLU A 121 1.71 -23.49 -13.58
C GLU A 121 2.76 -24.61 -13.53
N ARG A 122 3.96 -24.30 -12.98
CA ARG A 122 5.08 -25.24 -12.83
C ARG A 122 4.70 -26.49 -12.03
N GLU A 123 3.89 -26.28 -11.00
CA GLU A 123 3.44 -27.30 -10.05
C GLU A 123 2.12 -27.98 -10.46
N GLY A 124 1.59 -27.65 -11.64
CA GLY A 124 0.47 -28.35 -12.26
C GLY A 124 -0.91 -28.05 -11.69
N PHE A 125 -1.08 -26.94 -10.96
CA PHE A 125 -2.38 -26.52 -10.46
C PHE A 125 -3.30 -26.10 -11.61
N ASP A 126 -4.61 -26.36 -11.50
CA ASP A 126 -5.64 -25.98 -12.47
C ASP A 126 -6.86 -25.27 -11.82
N ILE A 127 -6.75 -24.97 -10.53
CA ILE A 127 -7.74 -24.21 -9.76
C ILE A 127 -7.62 -22.70 -10.02
N PRO A 128 -8.70 -21.91 -9.85
CA PRO A 128 -8.65 -20.48 -10.05
C PRO A 128 -7.71 -19.76 -9.07
N LEU A 129 -7.08 -18.70 -9.56
CA LEU A 129 -6.23 -17.78 -8.79
C LEU A 129 -6.89 -16.40 -8.73
N LEU A 130 -7.35 -15.98 -7.56
CA LEU A 130 -7.95 -14.67 -7.33
C LEU A 130 -6.85 -13.69 -6.92
N ILE A 131 -6.82 -12.52 -7.58
CA ILE A 131 -5.85 -11.46 -7.36
C ILE A 131 -6.58 -10.23 -6.84
N GLY A 132 -6.22 -9.74 -5.66
CA GLY A 132 -6.79 -8.53 -5.06
C GLY A 132 -5.80 -7.77 -4.17
N GLY A 133 -6.24 -6.63 -3.66
CA GLY A 133 -5.43 -5.72 -2.85
C GLY A 133 -5.13 -4.39 -3.56
N ALA A 134 -4.66 -3.38 -2.83
CA ALA A 134 -4.67 -1.98 -3.27
C ALA A 134 -3.82 -1.70 -4.51
N THR A 135 -2.68 -2.38 -4.66
CA THR A 135 -1.78 -2.20 -5.83
C THR A 135 -2.21 -3.02 -7.04
N THR A 136 -3.12 -3.97 -6.85
CA THR A 136 -3.58 -4.83 -7.94
C THR A 136 -4.55 -4.08 -8.86
N SER A 137 -4.56 -4.47 -10.14
CA SER A 137 -5.48 -3.90 -11.11
C SER A 137 -5.75 -4.88 -12.23
N LYS A 138 -6.90 -4.71 -12.90
CA LYS A 138 -7.25 -5.50 -14.09
C LYS A 138 -6.12 -5.48 -15.14
N VAL A 139 -5.54 -4.30 -15.38
CA VAL A 139 -4.46 -4.14 -16.37
C VAL A 139 -3.22 -4.92 -15.96
N HIS A 140 -2.78 -4.78 -14.71
CA HIS A 140 -1.60 -5.50 -14.24
C HIS A 140 -1.82 -7.03 -14.29
N THR A 141 -2.96 -7.52 -13.81
CA THR A 141 -3.28 -8.95 -13.84
C THR A 141 -3.30 -9.48 -15.27
N ALA A 142 -3.93 -8.78 -16.21
CA ALA A 142 -3.99 -9.16 -17.62
C ALA A 142 -2.61 -9.21 -18.29
N VAL A 143 -1.73 -8.24 -17.99
CA VAL A 143 -0.44 -8.08 -18.66
C VAL A 143 0.68 -8.91 -18.04
N LYS A 144 0.67 -9.12 -16.72
CA LYS A 144 1.83 -9.66 -15.97
C LYS A 144 1.58 -10.98 -15.25
N ILE A 145 0.35 -11.23 -14.79
CA ILE A 145 0.02 -12.40 -13.96
C ILE A 145 -0.65 -13.50 -14.79
N ALA A 146 -1.78 -13.21 -15.42
CA ALA A 146 -2.57 -14.20 -16.17
C ALA A 146 -1.79 -14.93 -17.28
N PRO A 147 -0.86 -14.29 -18.03
CA PRO A 147 -0.06 -14.99 -19.04
C PRO A 147 0.89 -16.05 -18.47
N ARG A 148 1.17 -16.02 -17.16
CA ARG A 148 2.05 -16.99 -16.48
C ARG A 148 1.31 -18.22 -15.94
N TYR A 149 -0.02 -18.24 -16.03
CA TYR A 149 -0.85 -19.32 -15.53
C TYR A 149 -1.88 -19.76 -16.57
N GLY A 150 -1.50 -20.75 -17.37
CA GLY A 150 -2.27 -21.26 -18.51
C GLY A 150 -3.28 -22.34 -18.12
N ARG A 151 -2.90 -23.24 -17.20
CA ARG A 151 -3.72 -24.39 -16.75
C ARG A 151 -5.01 -24.00 -16.06
N GLY A 152 -4.96 -22.97 -15.21
CA GLY A 152 -6.12 -22.37 -14.58
C GLY A 152 -6.40 -20.96 -15.11
N GLN A 153 -7.05 -20.14 -14.30
CA GLN A 153 -7.34 -18.74 -14.63
C GLN A 153 -7.00 -17.83 -13.46
N ALA A 154 -6.12 -16.86 -13.69
CA ALA A 154 -5.94 -15.73 -12.79
C ALA A 154 -7.05 -14.69 -13.02
N VAL A 155 -7.74 -14.24 -11.98
CA VAL A 155 -8.84 -13.28 -12.07
C VAL A 155 -8.61 -12.14 -11.06
N TYR A 156 -8.54 -10.92 -11.58
CA TYR A 156 -8.59 -9.71 -10.77
C TYR A 156 -9.97 -9.52 -10.15
N VAL A 157 -10.01 -9.39 -8.83
CA VAL A 157 -11.22 -9.12 -8.06
C VAL A 157 -11.06 -7.76 -7.40
N LEU A 158 -11.92 -6.82 -7.79
CA LEU A 158 -11.83 -5.41 -7.37
C LEU A 158 -12.11 -5.22 -5.88
N ASP A 159 -13.12 -5.90 -5.35
CA ASP A 159 -13.67 -5.67 -4.01
C ASP A 159 -14.35 -6.95 -3.49
N ALA A 160 -14.66 -7.00 -2.20
CA ALA A 160 -15.26 -8.18 -1.57
C ALA A 160 -16.67 -8.45 -2.11
N SER A 161 -17.39 -7.40 -2.50
CA SER A 161 -18.74 -7.54 -3.07
C SER A 161 -18.75 -8.37 -4.35
N ARG A 162 -17.70 -8.28 -5.16
CA ARG A 162 -17.56 -9.03 -6.42
C ARG A 162 -16.97 -10.42 -6.21
N ALA A 163 -16.21 -10.65 -5.14
CA ALA A 163 -15.54 -11.91 -4.86
C ALA A 163 -16.51 -13.11 -4.91
N VAL A 164 -17.69 -12.97 -4.29
CA VAL A 164 -18.73 -14.03 -4.25
C VAL A 164 -19.19 -14.42 -5.65
N GLY A 165 -19.51 -13.44 -6.50
CA GLY A 165 -20.00 -13.69 -7.85
C GLY A 165 -18.92 -14.33 -8.74
N VAL A 166 -17.67 -13.90 -8.58
CA VAL A 166 -16.53 -14.48 -9.30
C VAL A 166 -16.29 -15.92 -8.90
N VAL A 167 -16.19 -16.21 -7.60
CA VAL A 167 -15.99 -17.55 -7.07
C VAL A 167 -17.14 -18.48 -7.47
N SER A 168 -18.38 -18.03 -7.33
CA SER A 168 -19.56 -18.82 -7.70
C SER A 168 -19.53 -19.26 -9.17
N GLN A 169 -19.14 -18.38 -10.09
CA GLN A 169 -19.02 -18.73 -11.51
C GLN A 169 -17.84 -19.68 -11.78
N LEU A 170 -16.71 -19.47 -11.11
CA LEU A 170 -15.50 -20.29 -11.29
C LEU A 170 -15.62 -21.70 -10.71
N LEU A 171 -16.44 -21.89 -9.67
CA LEU A 171 -16.65 -23.19 -9.04
C LEU A 171 -17.87 -23.93 -9.59
N ASN A 172 -18.73 -23.27 -10.37
CA ASN A 172 -19.87 -23.92 -11.02
C ASN A 172 -19.44 -24.64 -12.31
N PRO A 173 -19.63 -25.97 -12.44
CA PRO A 173 -19.18 -26.73 -13.62
C PRO A 173 -19.77 -26.25 -14.96
N GLY A 174 -21.00 -25.74 -14.96
CA GLY A 174 -21.67 -25.24 -16.16
C GLY A 174 -21.27 -23.81 -16.55
N GLN A 175 -20.74 -23.02 -15.62
CA GLN A 175 -20.38 -21.62 -15.84
C GLN A 175 -18.87 -21.38 -15.90
N LYS A 176 -18.05 -22.26 -15.31
CA LYS A 176 -16.58 -22.13 -15.22
C LYS A 176 -15.94 -21.93 -16.59
N ALA A 177 -16.19 -22.84 -17.54
CA ALA A 177 -15.60 -22.79 -18.86
C ALA A 177 -15.97 -21.52 -19.66
N PRO A 178 -17.26 -21.15 -19.83
CA PRO A 178 -17.61 -19.92 -20.56
C PRO A 178 -17.12 -18.66 -19.84
N TYR A 179 -17.12 -18.64 -18.51
CA TYR A 179 -16.61 -17.51 -17.75
C TYR A 179 -15.09 -17.32 -17.91
N MET A 180 -14.30 -18.40 -17.80
CA MET A 180 -12.86 -18.35 -18.06
C MET A 180 -12.56 -17.88 -19.49
N ALA A 181 -13.31 -18.36 -20.49
CA ALA A 181 -13.13 -17.92 -21.88
C ALA A 181 -13.40 -16.42 -22.04
N ALA A 182 -14.46 -15.89 -21.42
CA ALA A 182 -14.77 -14.47 -21.44
C ALA A 182 -13.68 -13.62 -20.79
N ILE A 183 -13.16 -14.04 -19.62
CA ILE A 183 -12.06 -13.33 -18.94
C ILE A 183 -10.78 -13.35 -19.77
N ARG A 184 -10.42 -14.47 -20.41
CA ARG A 184 -9.25 -14.54 -21.29
C ARG A 184 -9.36 -13.58 -22.47
N ALA A 185 -10.53 -13.51 -23.10
CA ALA A 185 -10.78 -12.58 -24.19
C ALA A 185 -10.66 -11.12 -23.72
N GLU A 186 -11.28 -10.77 -22.59
CA GLU A 186 -11.18 -9.44 -21.99
C GLU A 186 -9.72 -9.08 -21.68
N TYR A 187 -8.95 -10.00 -21.11
CA TYR A 187 -7.55 -9.73 -20.73
C TYR A 187 -6.64 -9.57 -21.94
N ALA A 188 -6.88 -10.32 -23.02
CA ALA A 188 -6.17 -10.11 -24.28
C ALA A 188 -6.43 -8.70 -24.83
N GLU A 189 -7.69 -8.25 -24.87
CA GLU A 189 -8.01 -6.88 -25.32
C GLU A 189 -7.40 -5.79 -24.44
N VAL A 190 -7.41 -5.98 -23.13
CA VAL A 190 -6.81 -5.05 -22.16
C VAL A 190 -5.31 -4.97 -22.36
N ALA A 191 -4.64 -6.12 -22.53
CA ALA A 191 -3.20 -6.18 -22.77
C ALA A 191 -2.82 -5.48 -24.08
N ASP A 192 -3.53 -5.78 -25.18
CA ASP A 192 -3.30 -5.17 -26.50
C ASP A 192 -3.49 -3.65 -26.46
N ARG A 193 -4.54 -3.17 -25.79
CA ARG A 193 -4.81 -1.73 -25.66
C ARG A 193 -3.72 -1.05 -24.84
N HIS A 194 -3.29 -1.68 -23.74
CA HIS A 194 -2.23 -1.15 -22.89
C HIS A 194 -0.91 -1.05 -23.66
N GLU A 195 -0.53 -2.09 -24.39
CA GLU A 195 0.70 -2.11 -25.19
C GLU A 195 0.68 -1.01 -26.26
N LYS A 196 -0.41 -0.87 -27.02
CA LYS A 196 -0.57 0.21 -28.01
C LYS A 196 -0.45 1.60 -27.38
N ALA A 197 -1.07 1.81 -26.22
CA ALA A 197 -1.02 3.10 -25.52
C ALA A 197 0.40 3.42 -25.01
N GLU A 198 1.14 2.43 -24.51
CA GLU A 198 2.51 2.62 -24.05
C GLU A 198 3.48 2.84 -25.23
N LEU A 199 3.27 2.20 -26.38
CA LEU A 199 4.06 2.40 -27.60
C LEU A 199 3.85 3.79 -28.22
N ALA A 200 2.65 4.37 -28.06
CA ALA A 200 2.34 5.72 -28.56
C ALA A 200 3.01 6.84 -27.75
N LYS A 201 3.47 6.56 -26.51
CA LYS A 201 4.13 7.56 -25.66
C LYS A 201 5.58 7.76 -26.13
N GLN A 202 5.90 8.99 -26.52
CA GLN A 202 7.28 9.40 -26.75
C GLN A 202 8.02 9.53 -25.41
N ARG A 203 9.14 8.84 -25.29
CA ARG A 203 10.01 8.87 -24.11
C ARG A 203 11.39 9.38 -24.51
N LEU A 204 12.03 10.05 -23.56
CA LEU A 204 13.27 10.76 -23.73
C LEU A 204 14.43 9.94 -23.13
N PRO A 205 15.61 9.92 -23.78
CA PRO A 205 16.84 9.51 -23.12
C PRO A 205 17.05 10.31 -21.83
N LEU A 206 17.62 9.69 -20.80
CA LEU A 206 17.81 10.28 -19.47
C LEU A 206 18.52 11.63 -19.54
N ALA A 207 19.55 11.76 -20.39
CA ALA A 207 20.27 13.02 -20.58
C ALA A 207 19.36 14.17 -21.06
N GLN A 208 18.41 13.89 -21.96
CA GLN A 208 17.44 14.89 -22.41
C GLN A 208 16.41 15.22 -21.33
N ALA A 209 15.98 14.23 -20.56
CA ALA A 209 15.09 14.46 -19.42
C ALA A 209 15.76 15.35 -18.35
N ARG A 210 17.05 15.12 -18.03
CA ARG A 210 17.85 15.96 -17.13
C ARG A 210 18.03 17.38 -17.65
N ALA A 211 18.23 17.56 -18.96
CA ALA A 211 18.31 18.89 -19.57
C ALA A 211 16.99 19.69 -19.47
N ASN A 212 15.85 19.00 -19.32
CA ASN A 212 14.52 19.57 -19.10
C ASN A 212 14.07 19.49 -17.62
N ALA A 213 15.00 19.46 -16.66
CA ALA A 213 14.69 19.48 -15.23
C ALA A 213 13.93 20.75 -14.81
N MET A 214 13.25 20.69 -13.65
CA MET A 214 12.62 21.88 -13.07
C MET A 214 13.70 22.92 -12.71
N LYS A 215 13.45 24.17 -13.10
CA LYS A 215 14.38 25.29 -12.88
C LYS A 215 13.80 26.23 -11.85
N ILE A 216 14.30 26.14 -10.62
CA ILE A 216 13.97 27.03 -9.51
C ILE A 216 14.99 28.16 -9.48
N ASP A 217 14.51 29.39 -9.27
CA ASP A 217 15.40 30.53 -9.04
C ASP A 217 15.89 30.53 -7.58
N TRP A 218 17.00 29.86 -7.36
CA TRP A 218 17.62 29.74 -6.05
C TRP A 218 18.29 31.04 -5.57
N ALA A 219 18.63 31.98 -6.47
CA ALA A 219 19.30 33.22 -6.06
C ALA A 219 18.37 34.13 -5.22
N GLY A 220 17.06 34.05 -5.43
CA GLY A 220 16.04 34.77 -4.67
C GLY A 220 15.47 33.99 -3.47
N TYR A 221 15.91 32.75 -3.24
CA TYR A 221 15.35 31.88 -2.21
C TYR A 221 16.43 31.47 -1.20
N GLN A 222 16.21 31.81 0.06
CA GLN A 222 17.03 31.31 1.15
C GLN A 222 16.26 30.21 1.88
N ALA A 223 16.76 28.98 1.79
CA ALA A 223 16.15 27.88 2.51
C ALA A 223 16.22 28.14 4.03
N PRO A 224 15.11 27.96 4.76
CA PRO A 224 15.09 28.10 6.21
C PRO A 224 15.79 26.90 6.86
N ALA A 225 16.73 27.18 7.77
CA ALA A 225 17.38 26.15 8.56
C ALA A 225 16.41 25.56 9.59
N PRO A 226 16.43 24.23 9.83
CA PRO A 226 15.65 23.62 10.90
C PRO A 226 16.19 24.03 12.28
N GLN A 227 15.36 23.92 13.32
CA GLN A 227 15.74 24.26 14.69
C GLN A 227 16.80 23.31 15.28
N PHE A 228 16.96 22.13 14.69
CA PHE A 228 18.02 21.18 15.01
C PHE A 228 18.37 20.34 13.78
N THR A 229 19.56 19.74 13.80
CA THR A 229 20.01 18.71 12.86
C THR A 229 20.26 17.40 13.60
N GLY A 230 20.26 16.29 12.87
CA GLY A 230 20.27 14.94 13.45
C GLY A 230 18.86 14.46 13.82
N THR A 231 18.79 13.42 14.63
CA THR A 231 17.54 12.71 14.94
C THR A 231 16.98 13.09 16.31
N ARG A 232 15.66 13.03 16.43
CA ARG A 232 14.94 13.23 17.69
C ARG A 232 13.73 12.30 17.78
N VAL A 233 13.68 11.53 18.86
CA VAL A 233 12.49 10.76 19.24
C VAL A 233 11.46 11.72 19.85
N ILE A 234 10.20 11.58 19.45
CA ILE A 234 9.09 12.37 19.99
C ILE A 234 8.30 11.45 20.93
N GLU A 235 8.27 11.80 22.22
CA GLU A 235 7.77 10.93 23.29
C GLU A 235 6.38 11.35 23.83
N ASP A 236 5.88 12.54 23.45
CA ASP A 236 4.70 13.21 24.00
C ASP A 236 3.46 13.11 23.08
N TRP A 237 3.05 11.88 22.77
CA TRP A 237 1.87 11.64 21.93
C TRP A 237 0.59 11.49 22.75
N ASP A 238 -0.34 12.42 22.58
CA ASP A 238 -1.72 12.29 23.07
C ASP A 238 -2.62 11.70 21.97
N LEU A 239 -3.21 10.54 22.24
CA LEU A 239 -4.15 9.88 21.34
C LEU A 239 -5.38 10.76 21.04
N ALA A 240 -5.84 11.56 22.00
CA ALA A 240 -6.96 12.47 21.80
C ALA A 240 -6.59 13.62 20.85
N GLU A 241 -5.35 14.11 20.91
CA GLU A 241 -4.84 15.12 19.99
C GLU A 241 -4.69 14.52 18.57
N ILE A 242 -4.07 13.35 18.46
CA ILE A 242 -3.91 12.64 17.17
C ILE A 242 -5.28 12.38 16.52
N ALA A 243 -6.28 11.95 17.30
CA ALA A 243 -7.62 11.65 16.79
C ALA A 243 -8.28 12.84 16.06
N ARG A 244 -7.88 14.08 16.36
CA ARG A 244 -8.40 15.29 15.68
C ARG A 244 -7.90 15.41 14.24
N PHE A 245 -6.77 14.79 13.90
CA PHE A 245 -6.15 14.79 12.57
C PHE A 245 -6.62 13.65 11.68
N ILE A 246 -7.54 12.81 12.14
CA ILE A 246 -8.05 11.69 11.33
C ILE A 246 -8.81 12.21 10.10
N ASP A 247 -8.29 11.90 8.91
CA ASP A 247 -9.10 11.85 7.69
C ASP A 247 -9.94 10.57 7.69
N TRP A 248 -11.24 10.76 7.87
CA TRP A 248 -12.23 9.69 7.89
C TRP A 248 -12.60 9.17 6.49
N THR A 249 -12.21 9.87 5.42
CA THR A 249 -12.55 9.46 4.06
C THR A 249 -12.01 8.06 3.73
N PRO A 250 -10.72 7.75 3.96
CA PRO A 250 -10.23 6.41 3.69
C PRO A 250 -10.73 5.36 4.70
N PHE A 251 -11.14 5.77 5.91
CA PHE A 251 -11.83 4.85 6.84
C PHE A 251 -13.13 4.32 6.22
N PHE A 252 -13.97 5.17 5.64
CA PHE A 252 -15.19 4.71 4.94
C PHE A 252 -14.87 3.86 3.71
N GLN A 253 -13.80 4.19 2.98
CA GLN A 253 -13.36 3.41 1.81
C GLN A 253 -12.92 1.99 2.20
N THR A 254 -12.23 1.82 3.34
CA THR A 254 -11.91 0.49 3.90
C THR A 254 -13.17 -0.34 4.14
N TRP A 255 -14.28 0.31 4.50
CA TRP A 255 -15.59 -0.32 4.67
C TRP A 255 -16.46 -0.32 3.39
N GLU A 256 -15.86 -0.16 2.22
CA GLU A 256 -16.51 -0.13 0.90
C GLU A 256 -17.66 0.90 0.77
N LEU A 257 -17.65 1.94 1.60
CA LEU A 257 -18.57 3.07 1.52
C LEU A 257 -17.94 4.19 0.69
N LYS A 258 -18.61 4.56 -0.41
CA LYS A 258 -18.05 5.47 -1.43
C LYS A 258 -18.48 6.89 -1.15
N GLY A 259 -17.54 7.76 -0.83
CA GLY A 259 -17.82 9.18 -0.63
C GLY A 259 -16.69 9.86 0.10
N VAL A 260 -16.84 11.17 0.31
CA VAL A 260 -15.89 12.00 1.07
C VAL A 260 -16.56 12.40 2.37
N PHE A 261 -15.84 12.31 3.48
CA PHE A 261 -16.33 12.78 4.78
C PHE A 261 -16.33 14.32 4.83
N PRO A 262 -17.32 15.00 5.47
CA PRO A 262 -18.50 14.44 6.12
C PRO A 262 -19.69 14.20 5.17
N ARG A 263 -19.61 14.57 3.89
CA ARG A 263 -20.73 14.47 2.93
C ARG A 263 -21.33 13.07 2.81
N ILE A 264 -20.51 12.03 2.98
CA ILE A 264 -20.99 10.63 2.96
C ILE A 264 -22.05 10.34 4.04
N LEU A 265 -22.05 11.09 5.15
CA LEU A 265 -23.04 10.94 6.22
C LEU A 265 -24.43 11.40 5.78
N GLU A 266 -24.54 12.21 4.74
CA GLU A 266 -25.80 12.74 4.20
C GLU A 266 -26.22 12.02 2.91
N ASP A 267 -25.45 11.02 2.48
CA ASP A 267 -25.72 10.27 1.25
C ASP A 267 -27.09 9.56 1.33
N ALA A 268 -27.90 9.72 0.28
CA ALA A 268 -29.27 9.21 0.25
C ALA A 268 -29.35 7.67 0.27
N ALA A 269 -28.34 6.97 -0.26
CA ALA A 269 -28.33 5.51 -0.36
C ALA A 269 -27.61 4.87 0.84
N GLN A 270 -26.45 5.40 1.23
CA GLN A 270 -25.56 4.78 2.21
C GLN A 270 -25.38 5.59 3.51
N GLY A 271 -25.97 6.78 3.61
CA GLY A 271 -25.75 7.70 4.74
C GLY A 271 -26.19 7.13 6.09
N GLU A 272 -27.25 6.32 6.15
CA GLU A 272 -27.65 5.63 7.38
C GLU A 272 -26.59 4.64 7.85
N ALA A 273 -26.08 3.80 6.94
CA ALA A 273 -25.01 2.85 7.25
C ALA A 273 -23.70 3.57 7.60
N ALA A 274 -23.39 4.68 6.91
CA ALA A 274 -22.22 5.50 7.20
C ALA A 274 -22.29 6.15 8.59
N ARG A 275 -23.44 6.72 8.98
CA ARG A 275 -23.64 7.28 10.33
C ARG A 275 -23.54 6.21 11.41
N GLY A 276 -24.12 5.03 11.18
CA GLY A 276 -24.01 3.90 12.11
C GLY A 276 -22.56 3.43 12.30
N LEU A 277 -21.85 3.21 11.19
CA LEU A 277 -20.43 2.84 11.23
C LEU A 277 -19.59 3.90 11.93
N TYR A 278 -19.82 5.19 11.62
CA TYR A 278 -19.10 6.31 12.23
C TYR A 278 -19.32 6.37 13.73
N ALA A 279 -20.56 6.23 14.20
CA ALA A 279 -20.87 6.24 15.63
C ALA A 279 -20.13 5.12 16.38
N GLU A 280 -20.09 3.91 15.82
CA GLU A 280 -19.37 2.78 16.43
C GLU A 280 -17.85 2.94 16.37
N ALA A 281 -17.33 3.55 15.30
CA ALA A 281 -15.92 3.92 15.22
C ALA A 281 -15.55 4.96 16.28
N GLN A 282 -16.41 5.96 16.51
CA GLN A 282 -16.24 6.97 17.56
C GLN A 282 -16.30 6.35 18.96
N GLU A 283 -17.20 5.39 19.19
CA GLU A 283 -17.28 4.66 20.47
C GLU A 283 -15.99 3.86 20.75
N MET A 284 -15.52 3.07 19.78
CA MET A 284 -14.27 2.32 19.92
C MET A 284 -13.06 3.26 20.03
N LEU A 285 -13.03 4.37 19.28
CA LEU A 285 -11.96 5.37 19.38
C LEU A 285 -11.92 6.02 20.77
N ALA A 286 -13.08 6.36 21.34
CA ALA A 286 -13.17 6.86 22.70
C ALA A 286 -12.63 5.84 23.71
N GLN A 287 -12.92 4.55 23.52
CA GLN A 287 -12.38 3.47 24.35
C GLN A 287 -10.85 3.34 24.19
N ILE A 288 -10.34 3.36 22.95
CA ILE A 288 -8.90 3.34 22.63
C ILE A 288 -8.16 4.45 23.39
N ILE A 289 -8.72 5.66 23.37
CA ILE A 289 -8.15 6.83 24.03
C ILE A 289 -8.22 6.67 25.55
N ALA A 290 -9.40 6.34 26.10
CA ALA A 290 -9.62 6.27 27.54
C ALA A 290 -8.79 5.17 28.22
N GLU A 291 -8.62 4.03 27.55
CA GLU A 291 -7.89 2.87 28.07
C GLU A 291 -6.42 2.82 27.60
N GLY A 292 -5.99 3.73 26.72
CA GLY A 292 -4.61 3.79 26.22
C GLY A 292 -4.21 2.52 25.45
N TRP A 293 -5.05 2.05 24.53
CA TRP A 293 -4.83 0.80 23.78
C TRP A 293 -3.58 0.82 22.91
N PHE A 294 -3.22 1.99 22.39
CA PHE A 294 -2.10 2.18 21.49
C PHE A 294 -1.02 3.04 22.13
N ARG A 295 0.23 2.80 21.74
CA ARG A 295 1.39 3.59 22.18
C ARG A 295 2.08 4.16 20.94
N PRO A 296 1.61 5.33 20.44
CA PRO A 296 2.18 5.93 19.25
C PRO A 296 3.66 6.28 19.44
N ARG A 297 4.47 6.07 18.40
CA ARG A 297 5.92 6.31 18.45
C ARG A 297 6.38 6.99 17.18
N ALA A 298 7.23 7.99 17.32
CA ALA A 298 7.78 8.73 16.19
C ALA A 298 9.25 9.06 16.38
N VAL A 299 9.95 9.08 15.26
CA VAL A 299 11.26 9.70 15.14
C VAL A 299 11.26 10.62 13.93
N VAL A 300 11.88 11.78 14.10
CA VAL A 300 12.10 12.76 13.03
C VAL A 300 13.57 13.13 13.00
N GLY A 301 14.09 13.50 11.82
CA GLY A 301 15.43 14.04 11.70
C GLY A 301 15.56 15.01 10.55
N PHE A 302 16.57 15.87 10.62
CA PHE A 302 16.92 16.84 9.58
C PHE A 302 18.41 16.85 9.32
N TRP A 303 18.79 16.97 8.06
CA TRP A 303 20.18 16.96 7.64
C TRP A 303 20.45 18.06 6.63
N PRO A 304 21.59 18.76 6.72
CA PRO A 304 22.09 19.59 5.63
C PRO A 304 22.14 18.77 4.34
N ALA A 305 21.58 19.32 3.26
CA ALA A 305 21.37 18.58 2.04
C ALA A 305 21.61 19.45 0.80
N ASN A 306 22.04 18.82 -0.30
CA ASN A 306 22.12 19.45 -1.60
C ASN A 306 21.75 18.48 -2.72
N ALA A 307 21.14 19.02 -3.77
CA ALA A 307 20.90 18.27 -5.00
C ALA A 307 22.22 18.03 -5.77
N VAL A 308 22.48 16.77 -6.13
CA VAL A 308 23.59 16.35 -6.97
C VAL A 308 23.05 15.48 -8.11
N GLY A 309 22.87 16.09 -9.28
CA GLY A 309 22.21 15.44 -10.41
C GLY A 309 20.73 15.16 -10.11
N ASP A 310 20.35 13.89 -10.04
CA ASP A 310 18.98 13.48 -9.70
C ASP A 310 18.85 13.05 -8.23
N ASP A 311 19.91 13.17 -7.42
CA ASP A 311 19.95 12.69 -6.04
C ASP A 311 20.10 13.82 -5.05
N ILE A 312 19.86 13.50 -3.77
CA ILE A 312 20.01 14.41 -2.66
C ILE A 312 21.14 13.88 -1.78
N ALA A 313 22.27 14.59 -1.79
CA ALA A 313 23.39 14.33 -0.89
C ALA A 313 23.09 14.92 0.48
N LEU A 314 23.33 14.14 1.54
CA LEU A 314 23.17 14.55 2.94
C LEU A 314 24.55 14.65 3.61
N PHE A 315 24.70 15.57 4.55
CA PHE A 315 25.96 15.83 5.24
C PHE A 315 25.82 15.76 6.76
N THR A 316 26.93 15.49 7.46
CA THR A 316 26.93 15.40 8.93
C THR A 316 26.82 16.77 9.61
N GLY A 317 27.26 17.84 8.94
CA GLY A 317 27.31 19.20 9.49
C GLY A 317 27.02 20.28 8.44
N GLU A 318 26.81 21.50 8.92
CA GLU A 318 26.45 22.66 8.10
C GLU A 318 27.54 23.09 7.11
N ASP A 319 28.80 22.70 7.36
CA ASP A 319 29.91 22.97 6.45
C ASP A 319 29.84 22.13 5.16
N ARG A 320 28.99 21.09 5.14
CA ARG A 320 28.75 20.20 4.00
C ARG A 320 30.04 19.55 3.47
N THR A 321 31.00 19.28 4.37
CA THR A 321 32.30 18.70 3.99
C THR A 321 32.32 17.18 4.10
N GLN A 322 31.64 16.61 5.09
CA GLN A 322 31.59 15.18 5.33
C GLN A 322 30.24 14.59 4.88
N PRO A 323 30.23 13.75 3.83
CA PRO A 323 29.02 13.05 3.39
C PRO A 323 28.49 12.11 4.48
N LEU A 324 27.17 12.09 4.64
CA LEU A 324 26.44 11.22 5.57
C LEU A 324 25.73 10.08 4.82
N ALA A 325 24.94 10.43 3.81
CA ALA A 325 24.20 9.49 2.98
C ALA A 325 23.74 10.16 1.68
N THR A 326 23.20 9.37 0.76
CA THR A 326 22.52 9.87 -0.44
C THR A 326 21.11 9.30 -0.47
N LEU A 327 20.12 10.16 -0.68
CA LEU A 327 18.75 9.76 -1.00
C LEU A 327 18.61 9.78 -2.52
N HIS A 328 18.26 8.63 -3.09
CA HIS A 328 18.23 8.46 -4.52
C HIS A 328 16.84 8.75 -5.08
N THR A 329 16.78 9.52 -6.17
CA THR A 329 15.52 9.82 -6.84
C THR A 329 15.53 9.39 -8.30
N LEU A 330 14.34 9.36 -8.88
CA LEU A 330 14.10 9.05 -10.29
C LEU A 330 13.47 10.24 -10.98
N ARG A 331 13.79 10.38 -12.26
CA ARG A 331 13.31 11.43 -13.14
C ARG A 331 12.28 10.90 -14.12
N GLN A 332 11.23 11.69 -14.35
CA GLN A 332 10.26 11.44 -15.40
C GLN A 332 10.95 11.38 -16.78
N GLN A 333 10.74 10.32 -17.57
CA GLN A 333 11.27 10.21 -18.94
C GLN A 333 10.21 10.34 -20.04
N VAL A 334 8.95 10.62 -19.69
CA VAL A 334 7.92 10.91 -20.71
C VAL A 334 8.15 12.31 -21.28
N ALA A 335 8.11 12.45 -22.60
CA ALA A 335 8.22 13.75 -23.27
C ALA A 335 7.11 14.69 -22.80
N LYS A 336 7.49 15.91 -22.39
CA LYS A 336 6.55 16.92 -21.88
C LYS A 336 6.16 17.88 -22.98
N ARG A 337 4.95 18.43 -22.86
CA ARG A 337 4.43 19.50 -23.74
C ARG A 337 4.37 20.82 -22.96
N ASP A 338 4.32 21.91 -23.71
CA ASP A 338 4.06 23.26 -23.20
C ASP A 338 5.11 23.75 -22.20
N GLY A 339 6.39 23.40 -22.43
CA GLY A 339 7.51 23.82 -21.60
C GLY A 339 7.55 23.19 -20.20
N ARG A 340 6.68 22.22 -19.89
CA ARG A 340 6.68 21.56 -18.58
C ARG A 340 7.97 20.75 -18.35
N PRO A 341 8.49 20.73 -17.12
CA PRO A 341 9.72 20.02 -16.79
C PRO A 341 9.51 18.51 -16.67
N ASN A 342 10.60 17.78 -16.84
CA ASN A 342 10.75 16.39 -16.48
C ASN A 342 11.25 16.30 -15.03
N LEU A 343 10.33 16.09 -14.10
CA LEU A 343 10.58 16.24 -12.66
C LEU A 343 11.39 15.08 -12.07
N ALA A 344 12.26 15.41 -11.13
CA ALA A 344 12.81 14.53 -10.10
C ALA A 344 12.62 15.18 -8.72
N LEU A 345 12.52 14.41 -7.63
CA LEU A 345 12.32 15.00 -6.29
C LEU A 345 13.50 15.88 -5.86
N ALA A 346 14.71 15.54 -6.31
CA ALA A 346 15.91 16.33 -6.07
C ALA A 346 15.85 17.75 -6.65
N ASP A 347 15.00 18.01 -7.65
CA ASP A 347 14.88 19.35 -8.25
C ASP A 347 14.37 20.40 -7.25
N PHE A 348 13.74 19.97 -6.16
CA PHE A 348 13.20 20.82 -5.10
C PHE A 348 14.16 21.02 -3.92
N VAL A 349 15.42 20.63 -4.06
CA VAL A 349 16.48 20.83 -3.06
C VAL A 349 17.59 21.66 -3.70
N ALA A 350 18.16 22.61 -2.95
CA ALA A 350 19.13 23.54 -3.51
C ALA A 350 20.38 22.80 -4.04
N PRO A 351 20.93 23.23 -5.19
CA PRO A 351 22.17 22.65 -5.72
C PRO A 351 23.37 22.97 -4.82
N GLU A 352 24.47 22.24 -5.03
CA GLU A 352 25.73 22.47 -4.31
C GLU A 352 26.16 23.96 -4.33
N GLY A 353 26.64 24.43 -3.18
CA GLY A 353 27.03 25.83 -2.98
C GLY A 353 25.93 26.72 -2.39
N GLN A 354 24.69 26.22 -2.25
CA GLN A 354 23.59 26.93 -1.58
C GLN A 354 23.06 26.11 -0.40
N PRO A 355 22.90 26.70 0.80
CA PRO A 355 22.38 25.94 1.94
C PRO A 355 20.94 25.47 1.73
N ASP A 356 20.69 24.19 1.97
CA ASP A 356 19.35 23.59 2.10
C ASP A 356 19.39 22.39 3.05
N TRP A 357 18.21 21.85 3.38
CA TRP A 357 18.01 20.73 4.28
C TRP A 357 16.93 19.80 3.76
N VAL A 358 17.02 18.53 4.15
CA VAL A 358 15.95 17.54 3.96
C VAL A 358 15.66 16.88 5.29
N GLY A 359 14.39 16.62 5.55
CA GLY A 359 13.94 15.88 6.72
C GLY A 359 13.52 14.46 6.40
N GLY A 360 13.35 13.66 7.44
CA GLY A 360 12.80 12.31 7.37
C GLY A 360 12.03 11.96 8.63
N PHE A 361 11.09 11.03 8.52
CA PHE A 361 10.31 10.56 9.65
C PHE A 361 9.91 9.09 9.54
N VAL A 362 9.66 8.48 10.69
CA VAL A 362 8.91 7.24 10.85
C VAL A 362 7.92 7.43 12.00
N VAL A 363 6.66 7.08 11.78
CA VAL A 363 5.60 7.05 12.80
C VAL A 363 4.88 5.71 12.79
N THR A 364 4.33 5.31 13.94
CA THR A 364 3.47 4.13 14.07
C THR A 364 2.43 4.35 15.15
N ALA A 365 1.23 3.78 14.96
CA ALA A 365 0.24 3.68 16.04
C ALA A 365 0.72 2.76 17.19
N GLY A 366 1.65 1.85 16.89
CA GLY A 366 2.24 0.91 17.83
C GLY A 366 1.90 -0.56 17.52
N PRO A 367 2.70 -1.53 18.03
CA PRO A 367 2.49 -2.96 17.76
C PRO A 367 1.30 -3.57 18.49
N GLU A 368 0.68 -2.84 19.41
CA GLU A 368 -0.41 -3.31 20.27
C GLU A 368 -1.68 -3.67 19.45
N GLU A 369 -1.88 -3.04 18.29
CA GLU A 369 -2.99 -3.30 17.37
C GLU A 369 -3.13 -4.79 17.01
N ALA A 370 -2.03 -5.46 16.67
CA ALA A 370 -2.05 -6.84 16.23
C ALA A 370 -2.61 -7.80 17.31
N GLU A 371 -2.24 -7.62 18.58
CA GLU A 371 -2.73 -8.48 19.67
C GLU A 371 -4.18 -8.14 20.05
N ILE A 372 -4.57 -6.86 19.99
CA ILE A 372 -5.96 -6.45 20.24
C ILE A 372 -6.89 -7.00 19.15
N ALA A 373 -6.49 -6.95 17.88
CA ALA A 373 -7.26 -7.52 16.79
C ALA A 373 -7.42 -9.05 16.95
N LYS A 374 -6.32 -9.76 17.27
CA LYS A 374 -6.37 -11.21 17.55
C LYS A 374 -7.31 -11.55 18.71
N ARG A 375 -7.41 -10.70 19.74
CA ARG A 375 -8.35 -10.89 20.85
C ARG A 375 -9.80 -10.90 20.35
N PHE A 376 -10.15 -9.98 19.45
CA PHE A 376 -11.49 -9.94 18.84
C PHE A 376 -11.73 -11.12 17.89
N GLU A 377 -10.73 -11.50 17.08
CA GLU A 377 -10.81 -12.68 16.20
C GLU A 377 -11.06 -13.96 16.99
N ARG A 378 -10.35 -14.18 18.10
CA ARG A 378 -10.57 -15.34 19.01
C ARG A 378 -11.97 -15.34 19.64
N ALA A 379 -12.59 -14.17 19.78
CA ALA A 379 -13.97 -14.02 20.25
C ALA A 379 -15.01 -14.14 19.12
N ASN A 380 -14.59 -14.49 17.90
CA ASN A 380 -15.41 -14.50 16.69
C ASN A 380 -16.06 -13.13 16.38
N ASP A 381 -15.41 -12.03 16.76
CA ASP A 381 -15.85 -10.66 16.46
C ASP A 381 -14.98 -10.04 15.36
N ASP A 382 -15.19 -10.51 14.12
CA ASP A 382 -14.46 -9.98 12.95
C ASP A 382 -14.74 -8.48 12.74
N TYR A 383 -15.92 -7.99 13.13
CA TYR A 383 -16.29 -6.59 13.03
C TYR A 383 -15.38 -5.71 13.89
N ALA A 384 -15.23 -6.06 15.16
CA ALA A 384 -14.36 -5.34 16.08
C ALA A 384 -12.88 -5.49 15.72
N ALA A 385 -12.47 -6.67 15.23
CA ALA A 385 -11.12 -6.89 14.73
C ALA A 385 -10.79 -5.97 13.54
N ILE A 386 -11.66 -5.89 12.53
CA ILE A 386 -11.47 -5.00 11.39
C ILE A 386 -11.53 -3.53 11.83
N MET A 387 -12.44 -3.17 12.74
CA MET A 387 -12.58 -1.81 13.25
C MET A 387 -11.31 -1.31 13.93
N VAL A 388 -10.73 -2.10 14.84
CA VAL A 388 -9.52 -1.69 15.58
C VAL A 388 -8.32 -1.54 14.65
N LYS A 389 -8.17 -2.43 13.65
CA LYS A 389 -7.13 -2.32 12.61
C LYS A 389 -7.31 -1.05 11.77
N ALA A 390 -8.53 -0.79 11.32
CA ALA A 390 -8.84 0.41 10.52
C ALA A 390 -8.60 1.71 11.32
N LEU A 391 -8.93 1.73 12.61
CA LEU A 391 -8.66 2.87 13.50
C LEU A 391 -7.15 3.05 13.77
N ALA A 392 -6.39 1.97 13.92
CA ALA A 392 -4.93 2.05 14.05
C ALA A 392 -4.28 2.66 12.80
N ASP A 393 -4.72 2.26 11.60
CA ASP A 393 -4.27 2.88 10.35
C ASP A 393 -4.63 4.37 10.29
N ARG A 394 -5.84 4.75 10.72
CA ARG A 394 -6.24 6.16 10.81
C ARG A 394 -5.37 6.96 11.77
N ILE A 395 -5.00 6.37 12.92
CA ILE A 395 -4.14 7.00 13.92
C ILE A 395 -2.72 7.17 13.36
N ALA A 396 -2.16 6.17 12.67
CA ALA A 396 -0.83 6.28 12.06
C ALA A 396 -0.76 7.40 11.01
N GLU A 397 -1.77 7.52 10.14
CA GLU A 397 -1.87 8.59 9.14
C GLU A 397 -2.10 9.97 9.77
N ALA A 398 -3.00 10.04 10.76
CA ALA A 398 -3.24 11.27 11.52
C ALA A 398 -1.98 11.75 12.25
N MET A 399 -1.20 10.81 12.77
CA MET A 399 0.09 11.08 13.41
C MET A 399 1.13 11.59 12.41
N ALA A 400 1.16 11.07 11.17
CA ALA A 400 2.03 11.60 10.12
C ALA A 400 1.66 13.05 9.74
N GLU A 401 0.37 13.37 9.65
CA GLU A 401 -0.13 14.73 9.38
C GLU A 401 0.21 15.69 10.54
N MET A 402 -0.06 15.25 11.77
CA MET A 402 0.21 16.01 12.99
C MET A 402 1.72 16.26 13.18
N LEU A 403 2.56 15.23 12.97
CA LEU A 403 4.02 15.40 13.00
C LEU A 403 4.47 16.36 11.91
N HIS A 404 3.95 16.24 10.68
CA HIS A 404 4.31 17.14 9.61
C HIS A 404 3.94 18.59 9.95
N GLN A 405 2.76 18.85 10.52
CA GLN A 405 2.41 20.20 11.00
C GLN A 405 3.39 20.73 12.06
N ARG A 406 3.75 19.92 13.07
CA ARG A 406 4.77 20.28 14.08
C ARG A 406 6.15 20.51 13.43
N VAL A 407 6.50 19.78 12.38
CA VAL A 407 7.72 20.00 11.60
C VAL A 407 7.69 21.36 10.93
N ARG A 408 6.61 21.71 10.22
CA ARG A 408 6.52 23.00 9.52
C ARG A 408 6.57 24.19 10.46
N ARG A 409 5.93 24.07 11.63
CA ARG A 409 5.76 25.16 12.61
C ARG A 409 6.92 25.28 13.60
N ASP A 410 7.35 24.15 14.16
CA ASP A 410 8.16 24.14 15.39
C ASP A 410 9.54 23.51 15.18
N TYR A 411 9.65 22.39 14.47
CA TYR A 411 10.93 21.66 14.36
C TYR A 411 11.81 22.10 13.19
N TRP A 412 11.24 22.24 12.00
CA TRP A 412 11.89 22.92 10.89
C TRP A 412 11.61 24.41 10.98
N GLY A 413 10.35 24.78 11.25
CA GLY A 413 9.98 26.16 11.57
C GLY A 413 9.98 27.11 10.37
N TYR A 414 9.75 26.60 9.17
CA TYR A 414 9.62 27.45 7.98
C TYR A 414 8.24 28.12 7.86
N ALA A 415 7.24 27.66 8.61
CA ALA A 415 5.88 28.21 8.64
C ALA A 415 5.37 28.37 10.09
N PRO A 416 6.02 29.17 10.95
CA PRO A 416 5.66 29.29 12.37
C PRO A 416 4.24 29.86 12.59
N ASP A 417 3.79 30.73 11.69
CA ASP A 417 2.48 31.38 11.73
C ASP A 417 1.35 30.53 11.09
N GLU A 418 1.63 29.29 10.67
CA GLU A 418 0.61 28.40 10.13
C GLU A 418 -0.47 28.09 11.18
N ALA A 419 -1.74 28.30 10.82
CA ALA A 419 -2.88 28.15 11.71
C ALA A 419 -4.01 27.26 11.16
N PHE A 420 -3.70 26.37 10.21
CA PHE A 420 -4.69 25.44 9.64
C PHE A 420 -5.26 24.51 10.71
N ALA A 421 -6.58 24.38 10.74
CA ALA A 421 -7.26 23.36 11.50
C ALA A 421 -6.97 21.97 10.91
N PRO A 422 -6.99 20.89 11.72
CA PRO A 422 -6.68 19.55 11.24
C PRO A 422 -7.46 19.11 10.00
N GLN A 423 -8.73 19.50 9.87
CA GLN A 423 -9.59 19.15 8.73
C GLN A 423 -9.20 19.88 7.44
N GLU A 424 -8.56 21.05 7.55
CA GLU A 424 -8.10 21.83 6.40
C GLU A 424 -6.83 21.23 5.78
N LEU A 425 -6.04 20.50 6.58
CA LEU A 425 -4.77 19.91 6.16
C LEU A 425 -4.92 18.83 5.08
N VAL A 426 -6.08 18.18 4.98
CA VAL A 426 -6.36 17.13 3.97
C VAL A 426 -6.25 17.66 2.53
N ALA A 427 -6.54 18.94 2.32
CA ALA A 427 -6.38 19.59 1.01
C ALA A 427 -4.93 20.01 0.72
N GLU A 428 -4.00 19.74 1.65
CA GLU A 428 -2.59 20.10 1.60
C GLU A 428 -2.34 21.60 1.34
N PRO A 429 -3.01 22.54 2.05
CA PRO A 429 -2.90 23.99 1.77
C PRO A 429 -1.57 24.62 2.27
N TYR A 430 -0.65 23.80 2.77
CA TYR A 430 0.61 24.22 3.36
C TYR A 430 1.76 24.15 2.35
N ARG A 431 2.88 24.79 2.69
CA ARG A 431 4.13 24.71 1.90
C ARG A 431 4.88 23.42 2.22
N GLY A 432 5.62 22.91 1.24
CA GLY A 432 6.42 21.70 1.38
C GLY A 432 5.61 20.41 1.24
N ILE A 433 6.33 19.30 1.04
CA ILE A 433 5.74 17.97 0.85
C ILE A 433 6.43 16.92 1.73
N ARG A 434 5.73 15.79 1.93
CA ARG A 434 6.23 14.64 2.67
C ARG A 434 6.27 13.33 1.84
N PRO A 435 7.12 13.22 0.79
CA PRO A 435 7.11 12.07 -0.11
C PRO A 435 7.56 10.79 0.61
N ALA A 436 6.86 9.70 0.34
CA ALA A 436 7.11 8.41 0.98
C ALA A 436 7.59 7.36 -0.05
N PRO A 437 8.68 6.61 0.23
CA PRO A 437 9.12 5.52 -0.63
C PRO A 437 8.03 4.46 -0.89
N GLY A 438 7.73 4.23 -2.16
CA GLY A 438 6.66 3.38 -2.67
C GLY A 438 5.51 4.15 -3.32
N TYR A 439 5.39 5.46 -3.06
CA TYR A 439 4.45 6.32 -3.78
C TYR A 439 4.95 6.65 -5.19
N PRO A 440 4.06 7.07 -6.10
CA PRO A 440 4.44 7.37 -7.48
C PRO A 440 5.59 8.38 -7.65
N ALA A 441 5.79 9.30 -6.70
CA ALA A 441 6.88 10.28 -6.70
C ALA A 441 8.25 9.67 -6.35
N GLN A 442 8.25 8.56 -5.60
CA GLN A 442 9.45 7.86 -5.15
C GLN A 442 9.18 6.35 -5.15
N PRO A 443 9.07 5.72 -6.34
CA PRO A 443 8.54 4.36 -6.44
C PRO A 443 9.49 3.27 -5.93
N ASP A 444 10.78 3.55 -5.76
CA ASP A 444 11.73 2.59 -5.19
C ASP A 444 11.50 2.43 -3.68
N HIS A 445 11.00 1.25 -3.30
CA HIS A 445 10.75 0.90 -1.91
C HIS A 445 12.02 0.78 -1.06
N THR A 446 13.18 0.52 -1.66
CA THR A 446 14.44 0.28 -0.93
C THR A 446 15.05 1.56 -0.34
N GLU A 447 14.58 2.75 -0.74
CA GLU A 447 14.95 4.01 -0.10
C GLU A 447 14.58 4.06 1.39
N LYS A 448 13.63 3.21 1.83
CA LYS A 448 13.34 3.04 3.26
C LYS A 448 14.56 2.53 4.04
N LEU A 449 15.47 1.75 3.44
CA LEU A 449 16.67 1.26 4.13
C LEU A 449 17.57 2.43 4.56
N THR A 450 17.81 3.37 3.64
CA THR A 450 18.60 4.58 3.95
C THR A 450 17.89 5.43 4.99
N LEU A 451 16.57 5.66 4.83
CA LEU A 451 15.78 6.44 5.78
C LEU A 451 15.79 5.83 7.19
N PHE A 452 15.58 4.52 7.31
CA PHE A 452 15.56 3.82 8.60
C PHE A 452 16.93 3.88 9.28
N ARG A 453 18.02 3.72 8.52
CA ARG A 453 19.38 3.85 9.05
C ARG A 453 19.68 5.28 9.53
N LEU A 454 19.27 6.29 8.76
CA LEU A 454 19.48 7.70 9.13
C LEU A 454 18.74 8.08 10.41
N LEU A 455 17.54 7.53 10.61
CA LEU A 455 16.69 7.82 11.77
C LEU A 455 16.96 6.93 12.98
N ASP A 456 17.77 5.88 12.84
CA ASP A 456 17.81 4.74 13.78
C ASP A 456 16.38 4.25 14.14
N ALA A 457 15.55 4.10 13.10
CA ALA A 457 14.10 4.02 13.25
C ALA A 457 13.63 2.80 14.04
N GLU A 458 14.30 1.64 13.86
CA GLU A 458 13.96 0.43 14.61
C GLU A 458 14.22 0.60 16.11
N ALA A 459 15.35 1.18 16.49
CA ALA A 459 15.64 1.43 17.90
C ALA A 459 14.69 2.48 18.50
N ALA A 460 14.39 3.54 17.74
CA ALA A 460 13.56 4.65 18.19
C ALA A 460 12.07 4.30 18.31
N THR A 461 11.54 3.46 17.40
CA THR A 461 10.09 3.22 17.29
C THR A 461 9.69 1.75 17.43
N GLY A 462 10.61 0.82 17.21
CA GLY A 462 10.32 -0.61 17.07
C GLY A 462 9.75 -1.01 15.71
N VAL A 463 9.59 -0.07 14.77
CA VAL A 463 9.14 -0.38 13.41
C VAL A 463 10.26 -1.07 12.64
N ARG A 464 9.93 -2.19 11.98
CA ARG A 464 10.86 -3.01 11.20
C ARG A 464 10.48 -3.03 9.74
N LEU A 465 11.46 -3.24 8.87
CA LEU A 465 11.23 -3.49 7.45
C LEU A 465 11.24 -5.00 7.16
N THR A 466 10.27 -5.46 6.39
CA THR A 466 10.28 -6.81 5.81
C THR A 466 11.28 -6.87 4.65
N GLU A 467 11.53 -8.08 4.15
CA GLU A 467 12.32 -8.31 2.93
C GLU A 467 11.77 -7.60 1.67
N SER A 468 10.48 -7.26 1.66
CA SER A 468 9.82 -6.49 0.59
C SER A 468 9.69 -4.99 0.92
N MET A 469 10.34 -4.53 2.00
CA MET A 469 10.29 -3.16 2.50
C MET A 469 8.88 -2.69 2.91
N ALA A 470 8.01 -3.62 3.31
CA ALA A 470 6.81 -3.31 4.07
C ALA A 470 7.22 -2.97 5.51
N MET A 471 6.48 -2.09 6.17
CA MET A 471 6.74 -1.73 7.57
C MET A 471 5.88 -2.59 8.49
N TRP A 472 6.47 -3.08 9.57
CA TRP A 472 5.76 -3.73 10.67
C TRP A 472 5.99 -2.94 11.96
N PRO A 473 4.96 -2.56 12.72
CA PRO A 473 3.52 -2.83 12.52
C PRO A 473 2.94 -2.24 11.24
N GLY A 474 1.84 -2.82 10.73
CA GLY A 474 1.23 -2.41 9.45
C GLY A 474 0.75 -0.95 9.47
N SER A 475 0.22 -0.49 10.61
CA SER A 475 -0.18 0.90 10.86
C SER A 475 1.04 1.78 11.15
N SER A 476 1.89 1.95 10.14
CA SER A 476 3.10 2.77 10.19
C SER A 476 3.25 3.60 8.91
N VAL A 477 3.83 4.79 9.03
CA VAL A 477 4.09 5.70 7.91
C VAL A 477 5.54 6.19 8.01
N SER A 478 6.24 6.23 6.88
CA SER A 478 7.60 6.77 6.79
C SER A 478 7.76 7.58 5.52
N GLY A 479 8.52 8.67 5.59
CA GLY A 479 8.80 9.48 4.42
C GLY A 479 9.88 10.51 4.66
N LEU A 480 10.10 11.32 3.64
CA LEU A 480 10.98 12.48 3.67
C LEU A 480 10.16 13.74 3.94
N TYR A 481 10.84 14.85 4.21
CA TYR A 481 10.30 16.20 4.18
C TYR A 481 11.14 17.05 3.23
N ILE A 482 10.47 17.71 2.28
CA ILE A 482 11.08 18.71 1.39
C ILE A 482 10.37 20.03 1.64
N GLY A 483 11.12 21.04 2.11
CA GLY A 483 10.56 22.31 2.57
C GLY A 483 10.30 23.35 1.48
N HIS A 484 10.81 23.15 0.26
CA HIS A 484 10.69 24.15 -0.80
C HIS A 484 9.22 24.43 -1.15
N PRO A 485 8.78 25.70 -1.24
CA PRO A 485 7.36 26.05 -1.45
C PRO A 485 6.80 25.56 -2.79
N ASP A 486 7.62 25.47 -3.83
CA ASP A 486 7.19 24.98 -5.16
C ASP A 486 7.20 23.45 -5.27
N SER A 487 7.52 22.72 -4.20
CA SER A 487 7.47 21.26 -4.23
C SER A 487 6.04 20.74 -4.29
N TYR A 488 5.81 19.72 -5.13
CA TYR A 488 4.50 19.08 -5.28
C TYR A 488 4.64 17.61 -5.64
N TYR A 489 3.61 16.82 -5.35
CA TYR A 489 3.57 15.41 -5.71
C TYR A 489 3.39 15.21 -7.21
N PHE A 490 4.20 14.32 -7.79
CA PHE A 490 4.10 13.89 -9.19
C PHE A 490 4.33 12.38 -9.29
N GLY A 491 3.93 11.76 -10.39
CA GLY A 491 4.30 10.37 -10.69
C GLY A 491 5.53 10.31 -11.59
N VAL A 492 6.56 9.55 -11.22
CA VAL A 492 7.73 9.26 -12.07
C VAL A 492 7.30 8.59 -13.39
N ALA A 493 6.22 7.81 -13.34
CA ALA A 493 5.69 7.02 -14.46
C ALA A 493 6.72 6.00 -14.97
N LYS A 494 6.75 5.73 -16.28
CA LYS A 494 7.64 4.73 -16.86
C LYS A 494 9.05 5.28 -17.10
N VAL A 495 10.06 4.52 -16.71
CA VAL A 495 11.50 4.79 -16.90
C VAL A 495 12.11 3.84 -17.94
N GLU A 496 13.13 4.34 -18.63
CA GLU A 496 13.90 3.62 -19.65
C GLU A 496 15.14 2.95 -19.04
N ARG A 497 15.74 2.05 -19.81
CA ARG A 497 16.89 1.25 -19.38
C ARG A 497 18.11 2.10 -19.00
N ASP A 498 18.35 3.19 -19.71
CA ASP A 498 19.48 4.09 -19.43
C ASP A 498 19.42 4.70 -18.02
N GLN A 499 18.22 5.03 -17.54
CA GLN A 499 18.00 5.47 -16.16
C GLN A 499 18.14 4.34 -15.16
N VAL A 500 17.67 3.13 -15.47
CA VAL A 500 17.82 1.97 -14.58
C VAL A 500 19.29 1.62 -14.38
N GLU A 501 20.09 1.61 -15.45
CA GLU A 501 21.53 1.37 -15.41
C GLU A 501 22.27 2.46 -14.62
N ASP A 502 21.91 3.73 -14.83
CA ASP A 502 22.44 4.86 -14.06
C ASP A 502 22.05 4.79 -12.56
N TYR A 503 20.80 4.44 -12.26
CA TYR A 503 20.29 4.28 -10.90
C TYR A 503 20.95 3.12 -10.17
N ALA A 504 21.08 1.96 -10.83
CA ALA A 504 21.78 0.79 -10.29
C ALA A 504 23.21 1.14 -9.89
N ARG A 505 23.94 1.85 -10.76
CA ARG A 505 25.29 2.35 -10.45
C ARG A 505 25.29 3.29 -9.25
N ARG A 506 24.36 4.26 -9.18
CA ARG A 506 24.28 5.22 -8.06
C ARG A 506 24.00 4.55 -6.72
N LYS A 507 23.19 3.49 -6.70
CA LYS A 507 22.87 2.71 -5.50
C LYS A 507 23.88 1.61 -5.16
N GLY A 508 24.84 1.33 -6.05
CA GLY A 508 25.74 0.19 -5.89
C GLY A 508 25.03 -1.17 -6.02
N MET A 509 23.92 -1.22 -6.75
CA MET A 509 23.13 -2.43 -7.02
C MET A 509 23.47 -2.98 -8.41
N SER A 510 23.15 -4.26 -8.65
CA SER A 510 23.16 -4.78 -10.02
C SER A 510 21.97 -4.21 -10.81
N VAL A 511 22.05 -4.23 -12.15
CA VAL A 511 20.94 -3.79 -13.00
C VAL A 511 19.72 -4.69 -12.79
N GLU A 512 19.92 -5.98 -12.62
CA GLU A 512 18.85 -6.96 -12.36
C GLU A 512 18.14 -6.67 -11.03
N GLU A 513 18.89 -6.28 -9.99
CA GLU A 513 18.31 -5.90 -8.71
C GLU A 513 17.49 -4.60 -8.83
N ALA A 514 18.02 -3.58 -9.53
CA ALA A 514 17.28 -2.35 -9.81
C ALA A 514 16.02 -2.62 -10.66
N GLU A 515 16.11 -3.48 -11.69
CA GLU A 515 14.98 -3.90 -12.51
C GLU A 515 13.89 -4.59 -11.70
N ARG A 516 14.27 -5.40 -10.69
CA ARG A 516 13.32 -6.04 -9.77
C ARG A 516 12.56 -4.99 -8.96
N TRP A 517 13.25 -4.08 -8.28
CA TRP A 517 12.59 -3.08 -7.43
C TRP A 517 11.80 -2.03 -8.23
N LEU A 518 12.23 -1.74 -9.47
CA LEU A 518 11.59 -0.79 -10.37
C LEU A 518 10.62 -1.46 -11.36
N ALA A 519 10.34 -2.75 -11.24
CA ALA A 519 9.47 -3.50 -12.15
C ALA A 519 8.13 -2.79 -12.47
N PRO A 520 7.42 -2.15 -11.50
CA PRO A 520 6.19 -1.42 -11.76
C PRO A 520 6.37 -0.23 -12.71
N VAL A 521 7.56 0.37 -12.73
CA VAL A 521 7.88 1.57 -13.49
C VAL A 521 8.77 1.32 -14.71
N LEU A 522 9.18 0.08 -15.00
CA LEU A 522 9.93 -0.21 -16.24
C LEU A 522 9.07 -0.02 -17.49
N ASN A 523 9.65 0.60 -18.52
CA ASN A 523 9.09 0.68 -19.87
C ASN A 523 9.47 -0.52 -20.78
N TYR A 524 10.33 -1.40 -20.31
CA TYR A 524 10.85 -2.51 -21.09
C TYR A 524 10.71 -3.82 -20.30
N ARG A 525 10.97 -4.96 -20.96
CA ARG A 525 11.00 -6.26 -20.29
C ARG A 525 12.38 -6.47 -19.67
N ALA A 526 12.42 -6.59 -18.34
CA ALA A 526 13.63 -6.95 -17.59
C ALA A 526 14.28 -8.21 -18.17
N GLY A 527 15.61 -8.26 -18.18
CA GLY A 527 16.38 -9.38 -18.73
C GLY A 527 16.35 -9.55 -20.27
N ALA A 528 15.59 -8.74 -21.02
CA ALA A 528 15.71 -8.72 -22.48
C ALA A 528 17.09 -8.14 -22.84
N ALA A 529 17.91 -8.90 -23.57
CA ALA A 529 19.16 -8.38 -24.12
C ALA A 529 18.86 -7.14 -24.95
N ALA A 530 19.67 -6.09 -24.81
CA ALA A 530 19.50 -4.84 -25.55
C ALA A 530 19.55 -5.12 -27.05
N GLU A 531 18.39 -5.23 -27.71
CA GLU A 531 18.31 -5.06 -29.14
C GLU A 531 18.73 -3.61 -29.41
N ARG A 532 20.01 -3.43 -29.73
CA ARG A 532 20.55 -2.19 -30.26
C ARG A 532 19.70 -1.84 -31.48
N ARG A 533 18.76 -0.91 -31.33
CA ARG A 533 18.15 -0.26 -32.49
C ARG A 533 19.29 0.34 -33.32
N PRO A 534 19.42 0.01 -34.62
CA PRO A 534 20.39 0.68 -35.47
C PRO A 534 20.06 2.18 -35.45
N ALA A 535 21.07 3.01 -35.22
CA ALA A 535 20.95 4.44 -35.43
C ALA A 535 20.56 4.69 -36.90
N ALA A 536 19.48 5.44 -37.11
CA ALA A 536 19.10 5.96 -38.42
C ALA A 536 19.85 7.27 -38.69
#